data_AF-A0A7K0LF33-F1
#
_entry.id   AF-A0A7K0LF33-F1
#
_cell.length_a   1.000
_cell.length_b   1.000
_cell.length_c   1.000
_cell.angle_alpha   90.00
_cell.angle_beta   90.00
_cell.angle_gamma   90.00
#
_symmetry.space_group_name_H-M   'P 1'
#
loop_
_entity.id
_entity.type
_entity.pdbx_description
1 polymer ?
#
loop_
_entity_poly.entity_id
_entity_poly.type
_entity_poly.pdbx_seq_one_letter_code
_entity_poly.pdbx_strand_id
1 'polypeptide(L)'
;MLRSFPCLDGVRAFAAFTVIAYHLTTVLIVIDPGAVPSLIVRHVATLDRFGVAIFFMLSGFLLYRPFVIAHLNGGSPPRAGAFWVRRGARIFPGYWFALIGSMLLGVAVFYQHDFTSYATAFGLLGSYHAYGVLSYGLVV
;
A
#
# COMPACT_ATOMS: atom_id res chain seq x y z
N MET A 1 -25.64 -6.52 13.41
CA MET A 1 -25.44 -5.66 12.23
C MET A 1 -24.28 -4.71 12.49
N LEU A 2 -23.13 -4.90 11.82
CA LEU A 2 -22.05 -3.91 11.88
C LEU A 2 -22.54 -2.66 11.13
N ARG A 3 -22.80 -1.55 11.84
CA ARG A 3 -23.14 -0.27 11.21
C ARG A 3 -21.99 0.10 10.27
N SER A 4 -22.26 0.21 8.97
CA SER A 4 -21.32 0.87 8.06
C SER A 4 -21.27 2.36 8.42
N PHE A 5 -20.12 2.98 8.21
CA PHE A 5 -19.92 4.41 8.42
C PHE A 5 -19.60 5.04 7.06
N PRO A 6 -20.60 5.37 6.24
CA PRO A 6 -20.40 5.83 4.87
C PRO A 6 -19.45 7.02 4.78
N CYS A 7 -19.51 7.95 5.73
CA CYS A 7 -18.62 9.11 5.77
C CYS A 7 -17.15 8.70 5.99
N LEU A 8 -16.88 7.75 6.89
CA LEU A 8 -15.52 7.26 7.13
C LEU A 8 -14.99 6.45 5.95
N ASP A 9 -15.87 5.69 5.29
CA ASP A 9 -15.51 4.98 4.06
C ASP A 9 -15.21 5.94 2.90
N GLY A 10 -15.95 7.06 2.80
CA GLY A 10 -15.66 8.14 1.85
C GLY A 10 -14.30 8.81 2.09
N VAL A 11 -13.97 9.11 3.35
CA VAL A 11 -12.65 9.67 3.70
C VAL A 11 -11.53 8.66 3.40
N ARG A 12 -11.75 7.37 3.66
CA ARG A 12 -10.79 6.31 3.28
C ARG A 12 -10.61 6.22 1.78
N ALA A 13 -11.70 6.31 1.00
CA ALA A 13 -11.62 6.31 -0.45
C ALA A 13 -10.82 7.51 -0.96
N PHE A 14 -11.09 8.71 -0.43
CA PHE A 14 -10.32 9.92 -0.74
C PHE A 14 -8.84 9.76 -0.40
N ALA A 15 -8.51 9.26 0.79
CA ALA A 15 -7.14 8.99 1.20
C ALA A 15 -6.44 7.94 0.31
N ALA A 16 -7.16 6.93 -0.20
CA ALA A 16 -6.60 5.99 -1.15
C ALA A 16 -6.33 6.65 -2.52
N PHE A 17 -7.19 7.56 -2.99
CA PHE A 17 -6.97 8.31 -4.23
C PHE A 17 -5.73 9.19 -4.16
N THR A 18 -5.44 9.82 -3.02
CA THR A 18 -4.23 10.63 -2.89
C THR A 18 -2.96 9.80 -3.00
N VAL A 19 -2.96 8.57 -2.48
CA VAL A 19 -1.87 7.60 -2.63
C VAL A 19 -1.70 7.16 -4.08
N ILE A 20 -2.81 6.89 -4.79
CA ILE A 20 -2.79 6.56 -6.22
C ILE A 20 -2.21 7.73 -7.03
N ALA A 21 -2.66 8.97 -6.77
CA ALA A 21 -2.19 10.15 -7.47
C ALA A 21 -0.67 10.36 -7.32
N TYR A 22 -0.15 10.10 -6.11
CA TYR A 22 1.28 10.11 -5.85
C TYR A 22 2.02 9.08 -6.68
N HIS A 23 1.66 7.80 -6.56
CA HIS A 23 2.36 6.74 -7.28
C HIS A 23 2.26 6.89 -8.80
N LEU A 24 1.11 7.36 -9.32
CA LEU A 24 0.95 7.67 -10.73
C LEU A 24 1.94 8.76 -11.16
N THR A 25 2.06 9.84 -10.41
CA THR A 25 3.00 10.93 -10.69
C THR A 25 4.44 10.44 -10.64
N THR A 26 4.81 9.59 -9.67
CA THR A 26 6.14 8.98 -9.59
C THR A 26 6.45 8.13 -10.83
N VAL A 27 5.51 7.28 -11.27
CA VAL A 27 5.70 6.45 -12.46
C VAL A 27 5.83 7.31 -13.72
N LEU A 28 4.99 8.33 -13.87
CA LEU A 28 5.05 9.23 -15.03
C LEU A 28 6.40 9.96 -15.13
N ILE A 29 6.93 10.45 -14.02
CA ILE A 29 8.25 11.13 -13.98
C ILE A 29 9.39 10.17 -14.33
N VAL A 30 9.29 8.90 -13.92
CA VAL A 30 10.30 7.87 -14.26
C VAL A 30 10.28 7.58 -15.77
N ILE A 31 9.11 7.57 -16.39
CA ILE A 31 8.96 7.32 -17.84
C ILE A 31 9.41 8.55 -18.64
N ASP A 32 8.97 9.74 -18.24
CA ASP A 32 9.32 11.01 -18.86
C ASP A 32 9.37 12.12 -17.78
N PRO A 33 10.58 12.63 -17.45
CA PRO A 33 10.75 13.69 -16.45
C PRO A 33 9.97 14.98 -16.76
N GLY A 34 9.59 15.21 -18.03
CA GLY A 34 8.80 16.35 -18.48
C GLY A 34 7.28 16.12 -18.46
N ALA A 35 6.79 14.91 -18.21
CA ALA A 35 5.38 14.56 -18.34
C ALA A 35 4.46 15.25 -17.33
N VAL A 36 5.01 15.69 -16.19
CA VAL A 36 4.22 16.31 -15.10
C VAL A 36 4.81 17.68 -14.74
N PRO A 37 4.00 18.76 -14.76
CA PRO A 37 4.43 20.08 -14.32
C PRO A 37 5.01 20.07 -12.90
N SER A 38 6.13 20.75 -12.69
CA SER A 38 6.84 20.80 -11.40
C SER A 38 5.99 21.27 -10.22
N LEU A 39 5.01 22.14 -10.48
CA LEU A 39 4.01 22.57 -9.50
C LEU A 39 3.18 21.39 -8.99
N ILE A 40 2.69 20.52 -9.89
CA ILE A 40 1.89 19.35 -9.54
C ILE A 40 2.74 18.35 -8.74
N VAL A 41 3.98 18.11 -9.16
CA VAL A 41 4.92 17.23 -8.46
C VAL A 41 5.09 17.65 -7.00
N ARG A 42 5.31 18.95 -6.73
CA ARG A 42 5.48 19.47 -5.36
C ARG A 42 4.26 19.24 -4.47
N HIS A 43 3.06 19.47 -5.00
CA HIS A 43 1.82 19.30 -4.23
C HIS A 43 1.56 17.83 -3.96
N VAL A 44 1.64 16.99 -5.00
CA VAL A 44 1.36 15.57 -4.92
C VAL A 44 2.40 14.83 -4.05
N ALA A 45 3.65 15.28 -4.03
CA ALA A 45 4.72 14.66 -3.24
C ALA A 45 4.51 14.69 -1.71
N THR A 46 3.55 15.47 -1.23
CA THR A 46 3.19 15.50 0.21
C THR A 46 1.94 14.68 0.51
N LEU A 47 1.13 14.38 -0.51
CA LEU A 47 -0.18 13.74 -0.37
C LEU A 47 -0.08 12.26 0.00
N ASP A 48 1.04 11.59 -0.28
CA ASP A 48 1.25 10.19 0.07
C ASP A 48 1.24 10.00 1.59
N ARG A 49 2.04 10.78 2.32
CA ARG A 49 2.21 10.62 3.78
C ARG A 49 0.91 10.84 4.51
N PHE A 50 0.17 11.89 4.13
CA PHE A 50 -1.12 12.21 4.71
C PHE A 50 -2.18 11.16 4.33
N GLY A 51 -2.25 10.77 3.05
CA GLY A 51 -3.20 9.76 2.58
C GLY A 51 -3.02 8.42 3.29
N VAL A 52 -1.78 7.92 3.33
CA VAL A 52 -1.43 6.68 4.01
C VAL A 52 -1.77 6.74 5.50
N ALA A 53 -1.39 7.82 6.20
CA ALA A 53 -1.67 7.97 7.63
C ALA A 53 -3.17 7.97 7.94
N ILE A 54 -3.96 8.76 7.21
CA ILE A 54 -5.42 8.84 7.38
C ILE A 54 -6.06 7.49 7.08
N PHE A 55 -5.68 6.86 5.96
CA PHE A 55 -6.23 5.57 5.56
C PHE A 55 -6.01 4.49 6.62
N PHE A 56 -4.78 4.38 7.14
CA PHE A 56 -4.45 3.40 8.18
C PHE A 56 -5.10 3.72 9.52
N MET A 57 -5.12 4.99 9.94
CA MET A 57 -5.76 5.40 11.19
C MET A 57 -7.26 5.05 11.20
N LEU A 58 -7.98 5.41 10.13
CA LEU A 58 -9.41 5.11 10.01
C LEU A 58 -9.68 3.61 9.86
N SER A 59 -8.87 2.90 9.09
CA SER A 59 -9.01 1.45 8.92
C SER A 59 -8.75 0.71 10.23
N GLY A 60 -7.76 1.15 11.01
CA GLY A 60 -7.45 0.63 12.35
C GLY A 60 -8.55 0.92 13.36
N PHE A 61 -9.10 2.14 13.35
CA PHE A 61 -10.24 2.51 14.18
C PHE A 61 -11.45 1.61 13.92
N LEU A 62 -11.86 1.46 12.66
CA LEU A 62 -13.00 0.62 12.28
C LEU A 62 -12.78 -0.86 12.62
N LEU A 63 -11.53 -1.32 12.47
CA LEU A 63 -11.11 -2.67 12.80
C LEU A 63 -11.22 -2.97 14.30
N TYR A 64 -10.80 -2.04 15.16
CA TYR A 64 -10.72 -2.24 16.60
C TYR A 64 -12.05 -1.94 17.32
N ARG A 65 -12.93 -1.15 16.70
CA ARG A 65 -14.25 -0.78 17.23
C ARG A 65 -15.07 -1.92 17.87
N PRO A 66 -15.25 -3.12 17.26
CA PRO A 66 -16.05 -4.18 17.87
C PRO A 66 -15.44 -4.73 19.17
N PHE A 67 -14.11 -4.65 19.34
CA PHE A 67 -13.44 -5.05 20.58
C PHE A 67 -13.70 -4.03 21.69
N VAL A 68 -13.63 -2.73 21.36
CA VAL A 68 -13.96 -1.65 22.31
C VAL A 68 -15.41 -1.76 22.79
N ILE A 69 -16.36 -2.01 21.88
CA ILE A 69 -17.77 -2.17 22.23
C ILE A 69 -18.01 -3.39 23.12
N ALA A 70 -17.37 -4.52 22.80
CA ALA A 70 -17.48 -5.72 23.63
C ALA A 70 -16.94 -5.48 25.04
N HIS A 71 -15.79 -4.79 25.15
CA HIS A 71 -15.19 -4.44 26.43
C HIS A 71 -16.08 -3.50 27.25
N LEU A 72 -16.59 -2.42 26.66
CA LEU A 72 -17.44 -1.43 27.34
C LEU A 72 -18.79 -2.01 27.79
N ASN A 73 -19.35 -2.96 27.04
CA ASN A 73 -20.64 -3.59 27.36
C ASN A 73 -20.50 -4.86 28.22
N GLY A 74 -19.30 -5.19 28.71
CA GLY A 74 -19.04 -6.41 29.49
C GLY A 74 -19.27 -7.73 28.72
N GLY A 75 -19.30 -7.66 27.39
CA GLY A 75 -19.56 -8.80 26.51
C GLY A 75 -18.29 -9.58 26.14
N SER A 76 -18.47 -10.79 25.61
CA SER A 76 -17.35 -11.56 25.06
C SER A 76 -16.80 -10.91 23.77
N PRO A 77 -15.47 -10.78 23.61
CA PRO A 77 -14.88 -10.18 22.42
C PRO A 77 -15.13 -11.04 21.17
N PRO A 78 -15.13 -10.43 19.97
CA PRO A 78 -15.20 -11.18 18.73
C PRO A 78 -14.06 -12.21 18.63
N ARG A 79 -14.36 -13.41 18.12
CA ARG A 79 -13.33 -14.42 17.84
C ARG A 79 -12.32 -13.90 16.83
N ALA A 80 -11.14 -13.48 17.32
CA ALA A 80 -10.08 -12.90 16.49
C ALA A 80 -9.63 -13.83 15.35
N GLY A 81 -9.56 -15.15 15.60
CA GLY A 81 -9.17 -16.13 14.57
C GLY A 81 -10.14 -16.15 13.37
N ALA A 82 -11.45 -16.27 13.63
CA ALA A 82 -12.45 -16.26 12.57
C ALA A 82 -12.48 -14.92 11.80
N PHE A 83 -12.15 -13.82 12.49
CA PHE A 83 -11.98 -12.51 11.88
C PHE A 83 -10.79 -12.49 10.89
N TRP A 84 -9.62 -12.94 11.32
CA TRP A 84 -8.42 -12.94 10.48
C TRP A 84 -8.54 -13.87 9.28
N VAL A 85 -9.20 -15.02 9.42
CA VAL A 85 -9.45 -15.95 8.30
C VAL A 85 -10.30 -15.29 7.22
N ARG A 86 -11.43 -14.65 7.57
CA ARG A 86 -12.28 -13.93 6.60
C ARG A 86 -11.53 -12.79 5.92
N ARG A 87 -10.69 -12.10 6.68
CA ARG A 87 -9.88 -11.00 6.15
C ARG A 87 -8.81 -11.51 5.20
N GLY A 88 -8.11 -12.57 5.56
CA GLY A 88 -7.12 -13.24 4.72
C GLY A 88 -7.74 -13.73 3.42
N ALA A 89 -8.84 -14.49 3.49
CA ALA A 89 -9.53 -15.02 2.31
C ALA A 89 -9.97 -13.94 1.32
N ARG A 90 -10.21 -12.71 1.78
CA ARG A 90 -10.54 -11.56 0.92
C ARG A 90 -9.33 -10.81 0.38
N ILE A 91 -8.28 -10.64 1.19
CA ILE A 91 -7.12 -9.81 0.83
C ILE A 91 -6.09 -10.59 0.01
N PHE A 92 -5.80 -11.85 0.37
CA PHE A 92 -4.77 -12.65 -0.30
C PHE A 92 -5.01 -12.82 -1.81
N PRO A 93 -6.23 -13.14 -2.30
CA PRO A 93 -6.44 -13.29 -3.74
C PRO A 93 -6.16 -11.99 -4.52
N GLY A 94 -6.64 -10.85 -4.00
CA GLY A 94 -6.41 -9.55 -4.61
C GLY A 94 -4.93 -9.13 -4.56
N TYR A 95 -4.24 -9.44 -3.46
CA TYR A 95 -2.80 -9.23 -3.33
C TYR A 95 -2.02 -10.01 -4.40
N TRP A 96 -2.27 -11.31 -4.54
CA TRP A 96 -1.58 -12.13 -5.53
C TRP A 96 -1.87 -11.66 -6.96
N PHE A 97 -3.12 -11.31 -7.25
CA PHE A 97 -3.50 -10.77 -8.56
C PHE A 97 -2.76 -9.47 -8.87
N ALA A 98 -2.71 -8.52 -7.93
CA ALA A 98 -2.00 -7.26 -8.09
C ALA A 98 -0.48 -7.46 -8.20
N LEU A 99 0.08 -8.38 -7.42
CA LEU A 99 1.51 -8.70 -7.43
C LEU A 99 1.92 -9.29 -8.79
N ILE A 100 1.22 -10.33 -9.24
CA ILE A 100 1.49 -10.96 -10.53
C ILE A 100 1.25 -9.97 -11.67
N GLY A 101 0.14 -9.23 -11.63
CA GLY A 101 -0.18 -8.23 -12.65
C GLY A 101 0.86 -7.12 -12.75
N SER A 102 1.34 -6.59 -11.62
CA SER A 102 2.40 -5.58 -11.60
C SER A 102 3.74 -6.14 -12.06
N MET A 103 4.05 -7.41 -11.75
CA MET A 103 5.26 -8.08 -12.24
C MET A 103 5.23 -8.28 -13.76
N LEU A 104 4.12 -8.77 -14.30
CA LEU A 104 3.94 -8.93 -15.74
C LEU A 104 3.99 -7.59 -16.48
N LEU A 105 3.31 -6.57 -15.96
CA LEU A 105 3.35 -5.22 -16.50
C LEU A 105 4.78 -4.65 -16.45
N GLY A 106 5.47 -4.86 -15.34
CA GLY A 106 6.86 -4.44 -15.17
C GLY A 106 7.80 -5.08 -16.20
N VAL A 107 7.64 -6.37 -16.48
CA VAL A 107 8.40 -7.07 -17.53
C VAL A 107 8.05 -6.54 -18.93
N ALA A 108 6.78 -6.28 -19.21
CA ALA A 108 6.34 -5.79 -20.51
C ALA A 108 6.79 -4.34 -20.81
N VAL A 109 6.78 -3.48 -19.79
CA VAL A 109 7.07 -2.04 -19.94
C VAL A 109 8.56 -1.75 -19.78
N PHE A 110 9.25 -2.42 -18.86
CA PHE A 110 10.64 -2.14 -18.49
C PHE A 110 11.60 -3.25 -18.95
N TYR A 111 11.51 -3.66 -20.22
CA TYR A 111 12.21 -4.80 -20.83
C TYR A 111 13.75 -4.82 -20.66
N GLN A 112 14.35 -3.71 -20.23
CA GLN A 112 15.79 -3.52 -20.07
C GLN A 112 16.35 -4.00 -18.71
N HIS A 113 15.50 -4.46 -17.78
CA HIS A 113 15.95 -4.88 -16.44
C HIS A 113 16.18 -6.38 -16.34
N ASP A 114 17.33 -6.77 -15.77
CA ASP A 114 17.62 -8.19 -15.48
C ASP A 114 16.66 -8.79 -14.45
N PHE A 115 16.51 -10.12 -14.48
CA PHE A 115 15.73 -10.89 -13.51
C PHE A 115 16.02 -10.50 -12.05
N THR A 116 17.28 -10.20 -11.73
CA THR A 116 17.74 -9.74 -10.41
C THR A 116 17.08 -8.43 -9.99
N SER A 117 16.80 -7.51 -10.92
CA SER A 117 16.11 -6.24 -10.66
C SER A 117 14.64 -6.49 -10.29
N TYR A 118 13.98 -7.44 -10.96
CA TYR A 118 12.62 -7.83 -10.62
C TYR A 118 12.57 -8.58 -9.28
N ALA A 119 13.49 -9.50 -9.04
CA ALA A 119 13.60 -10.22 -7.77
C ALA A 119 13.87 -9.28 -6.59
N THR A 120 14.70 -8.24 -6.79
CA THR A 120 14.95 -7.23 -5.75
C THR A 120 13.77 -6.29 -5.53
N ALA A 121 13.12 -5.83 -6.60
CA ALA A 121 11.93 -4.97 -6.50
C ALA A 121 10.75 -5.68 -5.82
N PHE A 122 10.40 -6.89 -6.28
CA PHE A 122 9.26 -7.65 -5.77
C PHE A 122 9.56 -8.42 -4.48
N GLY A 123 10.83 -8.77 -4.24
CA GLY A 123 11.30 -9.34 -2.97
C GLY A 123 11.44 -8.32 -1.85
N LEU A 124 11.12 -7.04 -2.10
CA LEU A 124 11.28 -5.92 -1.16
C LEU A 124 12.74 -5.66 -0.76
N LEU A 125 13.71 -6.26 -1.46
CA LEU A 125 15.14 -6.07 -1.24
C LEU A 125 15.65 -4.76 -1.83
N GLY A 126 14.93 -4.21 -2.81
CA GLY A 126 15.25 -2.90 -3.41
C GLY A 126 15.29 -1.78 -2.38
N SER A 127 14.44 -1.83 -1.36
CA SER A 127 14.47 -0.88 -0.24
C SER A 127 15.81 -0.90 0.49
N TYR A 128 16.41 -2.08 0.70
CA TYR A 128 17.71 -2.22 1.36
C TYR A 128 18.90 -1.83 0.47
N HIS A 129 18.76 -2.00 -0.84
CA HIS A 129 19.76 -1.57 -1.83
C HIS A 129 19.81 -0.04 -1.97
N ALA A 130 18.64 0.63 -2.00
CA ALA A 130 18.54 2.07 -2.16
C ALA A 130 19.12 2.88 -0.98
N TYR A 131 19.22 2.28 0.21
CA TYR A 131 19.83 2.89 1.41
C TYR A 131 21.27 2.45 1.68
N GLY A 132 21.92 1.71 0.76
CA GLY A 132 23.33 1.31 0.92
C GLY A 132 23.60 0.28 2.03
N VAL A 133 22.57 -0.43 2.51
CA VAL A 133 22.74 -1.45 3.56
C VAL A 133 23.41 -2.72 3.01
N LEU A 134 23.32 -2.93 1.68
CA LEU A 134 23.96 -4.05 0.96
C LEU A 134 25.13 -3.61 0.07
N SER A 135 25.67 -2.40 0.24
CA SER A 135 26.80 -1.92 -0.59
C SER A 135 28.19 -2.33 -0.09
N TYR A 136 28.31 -3.31 0.80
CA TYR A 136 29.61 -3.91 1.16
C TYR A 136 29.48 -5.41 1.37
N GLY A 137 30.10 -6.20 0.50
CA GLY A 137 30.54 -7.56 0.85
C GLY A 137 30.19 -8.69 -0.13
N LEU A 138 30.72 -8.65 -1.35
CA LEU A 138 31.34 -9.84 -1.98
C LEU A 138 32.59 -9.41 -2.77
N VAL A 139 33.58 -8.92 -2.02
CA VAL A 139 34.99 -9.14 -2.35
C VAL A 139 35.53 -10.00 -1.20
N VAL A 140 35.49 -11.31 -1.40
CA VAL A 140 36.46 -12.29 -0.88
C VAL A 140 36.71 -13.26 -2.01
#